data_AF-A0A9E8SCR6-F1
#
_entry.id   AF-A0A9E8SCR6-F1
#
_cell.length_a   1.000
_cell.length_b   1.000
_cell.length_c   1.000
_cell.angle_alpha   90.00
_cell.angle_beta   90.00
_cell.angle_gamma   90.00
#
_symmetry.space_group_name_H-M   'P 1'
#
loop_
_entity.id
_entity.type
_entity.pdbx_description
1 polymer ?
#
loop_
_entity_poly.entity_id
_entity_poly.type
_entity_poly.pdbx_seq_one_letter_code
_entity_poly.pdbx_strand_id
1 'polypeptide(L)'
;MHRLNVKKLGFAFGLTGTIIYLGCMIVMATAGREGSIIFFNSLLHGLDTTNVIRMDVPLLEVLMGIIQTFILWWLIGASIGAFYNAQIKIKK
;
A
#
# COMPACT_ATOMS: atom_id res chain seq x y z
N MET A 1 -16.07 -2.87 -25.06
CA MET A 1 -15.61 -2.91 -23.65
C MET A 1 -15.03 -1.56 -23.31
N HIS A 2 -15.33 -1.02 -22.12
CA HIS A 2 -14.80 0.27 -21.68
C HIS A 2 -13.32 0.15 -21.35
N ARG A 3 -12.51 1.14 -21.75
CA ARG A 3 -11.10 1.22 -21.38
C ARG A 3 -10.96 1.90 -20.03
N LEU A 4 -10.06 1.38 -19.18
CA LEU A 4 -9.68 2.03 -17.94
C LEU A 4 -8.70 3.17 -18.22
N ASN A 5 -8.85 4.30 -17.56
CA ASN A 5 -7.84 5.35 -17.60
C ASN A 5 -6.68 4.98 -16.67
N VAL A 6 -5.58 4.52 -17.26
CA VAL A 6 -4.40 4.02 -16.57
C VAL A 6 -3.85 5.00 -15.53
N LYS A 7 -3.75 6.29 -15.89
CA LYS A 7 -3.21 7.33 -14.99
C LYS A 7 -4.11 7.55 -13.78
N LYS A 8 -5.43 7.62 -14.01
CA LYS A 8 -6.42 7.79 -12.93
C LYS A 8 -6.44 6.57 -12.00
N LEU A 9 -6.36 5.36 -12.56
CA LEU A 9 -6.35 4.13 -11.77
C LEU A 9 -5.07 4.01 -10.93
N GLY A 10 -3.90 4.30 -11.51
CA GLY A 10 -2.65 4.38 -10.77
C GLY A 10 -2.75 5.38 -9.62
N PHE A 11 -3.24 6.60 -9.88
CA PHE A 11 -3.39 7.61 -8.83
C PHE A 11 -4.33 7.17 -7.70
N ALA A 12 -5.44 6.52 -8.03
CA ALA A 12 -6.36 5.97 -7.03
C ALA A 12 -5.67 4.91 -6.15
N PHE A 13 -4.91 3.98 -6.74
CA PHE A 13 -4.17 2.99 -5.97
C PHE A 13 -3.08 3.64 -5.11
N GLY A 14 -2.31 4.59 -5.65
CA GLY A 14 -1.27 5.31 -4.91
C GLY A 14 -1.81 6.00 -3.65
N LEU A 15 -2.94 6.70 -3.78
CA LEU A 15 -3.62 7.32 -2.64
C LEU A 15 -4.15 6.28 -1.64
N THR A 16 -4.79 5.22 -2.11
CA THR A 16 -5.28 4.15 -1.24
C THR A 16 -4.14 3.49 -0.45
N GLY A 17 -3.02 3.17 -1.10
CA GLY A 17 -1.84 2.62 -0.43
C GLY A 17 -1.26 3.58 0.61
N THR A 18 -1.27 4.88 0.32
CA THR A 18 -0.84 5.91 1.28
C THR A 18 -1.75 5.96 2.50
N ILE A 19 -3.08 5.89 2.30
CA ILE A 19 -4.05 5.85 3.40
C ILE A 19 -3.83 4.61 4.27
N ILE A 20 -3.57 3.44 3.67
CA ILE A 20 -3.27 2.22 4.42
C ILE A 20 -2.00 2.40 5.26
N TYR A 21 -0.94 2.97 4.70
CA TYR A 21 0.30 3.25 5.42
C TYR A 21 0.06 4.17 6.63
N LEU A 22 -0.70 5.26 6.44
CA LEU A 22 -1.08 6.16 7.54
C LEU A 22 -1.94 5.44 8.59
N GLY A 23 -2.84 4.55 8.18
CA GLY A 23 -3.61 3.69 9.10
C GLY A 23 -2.69 2.81 9.96
N CYS A 24 -1.67 2.20 9.36
CA CYS A 24 -0.66 1.43 10.10
C CYS A 24 0.09 2.31 11.12
N MET A 25 0.48 3.53 10.74
CA MET A 25 1.12 4.46 11.67
C MET A 25 0.22 4.83 12.85
N ILE A 26 -1.08 5.05 12.60
CA ILE A 26 -2.04 5.36 13.67
C ILE A 26 -2.17 4.19 14.64
N VAL A 27 -2.29 2.96 14.13
CA VAL A 27 -2.30 1.75 14.97
C VAL A 27 -1.04 1.68 15.82
N MET A 28 0.13 1.89 15.22
CA MET A 28 1.40 1.86 15.96
C MET A 28 1.47 2.93 17.04
N ALA A 29 1.09 4.17 16.72
CA ALA A 29 1.12 5.29 17.64
C ALA A 29 0.16 5.12 18.83
N THR A 30 -0.98 4.48 18.61
CA THR A 30 -2.04 4.34 19.63
C THR A 30 -1.95 3.04 20.43
N ALA A 31 -1.60 1.93 19.79
CA ALA A 31 -1.54 0.61 20.43
C ALA A 31 -0.16 0.28 21.03
N GLY A 32 0.88 1.05 20.68
CA GLY A 32 2.26 0.78 21.10
C GLY A 32 2.82 -0.50 20.49
N ARG A 33 4.00 -0.93 20.96
CA ARG A 33 4.75 -2.04 20.35
C ARG A 33 4.01 -3.37 20.44
N GLU A 34 3.60 -3.81 21.63
CA GLU A 34 2.96 -5.12 21.82
C GLU A 34 1.61 -5.21 21.09
N GLY A 35 0.78 -4.16 21.18
CA GLY A 35 -0.49 -4.11 20.46
C GLY A 35 -0.30 -4.19 18.95
N SER A 36 0.74 -3.52 18.42
CA SER A 36 1.08 -3.59 16.99
C SER A 36 1.51 -4.99 16.57
N ILE A 37 2.34 -5.67 17.37
CA ILE A 37 2.78 -7.05 17.09
C ILE A 37 1.57 -7.98 17.02
N ILE A 38 0.67 -7.91 18.00
CA ILE A 38 -0.54 -8.74 18.01
C ILE A 38 -1.41 -8.46 16.78
N PHE A 39 -1.64 -7.18 16.48
CA PHE A 39 -2.46 -6.77 15.33
C PHE A 39 -1.87 -7.28 14.01
N PHE A 40 -0.59 -7.04 13.75
CA PHE A 40 0.03 -7.42 12.48
C PHE A 40 0.26 -8.92 12.36
N ASN A 41 0.60 -9.63 13.43
CA ASN A 41 0.68 -11.11 13.40
C ASN A 41 -0.69 -11.72 13.10
N SER A 42 -1.77 -11.13 13.62
CA SER A 42 -3.14 -11.55 13.31
C SER A 42 -3.52 -11.24 11.85
N LEU A 43 -3.11 -10.08 11.32
CA LEU A 43 -3.44 -9.65 9.95
C LEU A 43 -2.65 -10.42 8.88
N LEU A 44 -1.36 -10.68 9.12
CA LEU A 44 -0.44 -11.30 8.16
C LEU A 44 -0.38 -12.83 8.25
N HIS A 45 -1.05 -13.42 9.25
CA HIS A 45 -1.24 -14.85 9.48
C HIS A 45 -0.01 -15.73 9.21
N GLY A 46 0.71 -16.10 10.27
CA GLY A 46 1.88 -17.00 10.18
C GLY A 46 3.21 -16.28 9.97
N LEU A 47 3.21 -14.94 9.94
CA LEU A 47 4.42 -14.11 10.00
C LEU A 47 4.58 -13.51 11.40
N ASP A 48 5.72 -13.78 12.05
CA ASP A 48 6.07 -13.11 13.31
C ASP A 48 6.79 -11.78 13.04
N THR A 49 6.14 -10.69 13.45
CA THR A 49 6.62 -9.32 13.27
C THR A 49 7.42 -8.77 14.46
N THR A 50 7.60 -9.54 15.53
CA THR A 50 8.24 -9.11 16.80
C THR A 50 9.60 -8.44 16.60
N ASN A 51 10.43 -9.02 15.73
CA ASN A 51 11.78 -8.54 15.43
C ASN A 51 11.83 -7.50 14.30
N VAL A 52 10.72 -7.30 13.58
CA VAL A 52 10.63 -6.40 12.42
C VAL A 52 10.07 -5.04 12.83
N ILE A 53 9.09 -5.00 13.73
CA ILE A 53 8.46 -3.77 14.18
C ILE A 53 9.44 -2.92 14.99
N ARG A 54 9.69 -1.71 14.48
CA ARG A 54 10.50 -0.66 15.12
C ARG A 54 9.60 0.54 15.42
N MET A 55 9.53 0.93 16.68
CA MET A 55 8.73 2.09 17.12
C MET A 55 9.48 3.40 16.91
N ASP A 56 10.80 3.37 17.04
CA ASP A 56 11.67 4.53 16.90
C ASP A 56 12.19 4.61 15.46
N VAL A 57 11.47 5.34 14.63
CA VAL A 57 11.82 5.58 13.22
C VAL A 57 11.93 7.09 12.98
N PRO A 58 13.03 7.59 12.40
CA PRO A 58 13.18 8.99 12.06
C PRO A 58 12.06 9.49 11.14
N LEU A 59 11.60 10.73 11.34
CA LEU A 59 10.55 11.36 10.53
C LEU A 59 10.87 11.35 9.02
N LEU A 60 12.15 11.47 8.66
CA LEU A 60 12.58 11.43 7.26
C LEU A 60 12.37 10.04 6.64
N GLU A 61 12.64 8.96 7.37
CA GLU A 61 12.40 7.59 6.90
C GLU A 61 10.90 7.33 6.71
N VAL A 62 10.06 7.86 7.61
CA VAL A 62 8.60 7.80 7.49
C VAL A 62 8.13 8.53 6.23
N LEU A 63 8.59 9.76 5.99
CA LEU A 63 8.24 10.52 4.79
C LEU A 63 8.66 9.79 3.51
N MET A 64 9.87 9.24 3.48
CA MET A 64 10.36 8.42 2.37
C MET A 64 9.50 7.17 2.17
N GLY A 65 9.09 6.51 3.26
CA GLY A 65 8.21 5.35 3.25
C GLY A 65 6.82 5.65 2.65
N ILE A 66 6.25 6.81 2.97
CA ILE A 66 4.98 7.30 2.38
C ILE A 66 5.13 7.48 0.86
N ILE A 67 6.19 8.17 0.42
CA ILE A 67 6.45 8.42 -1.01
C ILE A 67 6.66 7.10 -1.76
N GLN A 68 7.46 6.18 -1.21
CA GLN A 68 7.70 4.87 -1.81
C GLN A 68 6.43 4.04 -1.89
N THR A 69 5.61 4.04 -0.83
CA THR A 69 4.32 3.33 -0.82
C THR A 69 3.39 3.89 -1.89
N PHE A 70 3.29 5.22 -2.00
CA PHE A 70 2.49 5.86 -3.05
C PHE A 70 2.96 5.41 -4.45
N ILE A 71 4.26 5.47 -4.73
CA ILE A 71 4.83 5.11 -6.03
C ILE A 71 4.57 3.62 -6.35
N LEU A 72 4.81 2.73 -5.39
CA LEU A 72 4.61 1.29 -5.58
C LEU A 72 3.15 0.97 -5.89
N TRP A 73 2.22 1.48 -5.09
CA TRP A 73 0.79 1.27 -5.32
C TRP A 73 0.32 1.94 -6.62
N TRP A 74 0.85 3.11 -6.96
CA TRP A 74 0.58 3.77 -8.23
C TRP A 74 0.98 2.89 -9.42
N LEU A 75 2.17 2.29 -9.38
CA LEU A 75 2.65 1.37 -10.41
C LEU A 75 1.78 0.12 -10.52
N ILE A 76 1.32 -0.44 -9.39
CA ILE A 76 0.39 -1.57 -9.37
C ILE A 76 -0.92 -1.20 -10.08
N GLY A 77 -1.55 -0.09 -9.70
CA GLY A 77 -2.80 0.36 -10.31
C GLY A 77 -2.65 0.67 -11.80
N ALA A 78 -1.55 1.33 -12.19
CA ALA A 78 -1.25 1.59 -13.59
C ALA A 78 -1.06 0.28 -14.40
N SER A 79 -0.35 -0.69 -13.83
CA SER A 79 -0.10 -2.00 -14.46
C SER A 79 -1.41 -2.77 -14.67
N ILE A 80 -2.27 -2.82 -13.65
CA ILE A 80 -3.60 -3.43 -13.76
C ILE A 80 -4.41 -2.78 -14.89
N GLY A 81 -4.45 -1.44 -14.93
CA GLY A 81 -5.16 -0.71 -15.98
C GLY A 81 -4.61 -0.99 -17.38
N ALA A 82 -3.30 -1.07 -17.52
CA ALA A 82 -2.63 -1.38 -18.78
C ALA A 82 -2.94 -2.80 -19.25
N PHE A 83 -2.79 -3.81 -18.38
CA PHE A 83 -3.08 -5.20 -18.69
C PHE A 83 -4.56 -5.42 -19.04
N TYR A 84 -5.48 -4.84 -18.27
CA TYR A 84 -6.91 -4.89 -18.56
C TYR A 84 -7.22 -4.35 -19.97
N ASN A 85 -6.65 -3.18 -20.32
CA ASN A 85 -6.86 -2.56 -21.62
C ASN A 85 -6.26 -3.37 -22.78
N ALA A 86 -5.12 -4.05 -22.55
CA ALA A 86 -4.46 -4.88 -23.56
C ALA A 86 -5.28 -6.13 -23.94
N GLN A 87 -6.11 -6.65 -23.02
CA GLN A 87 -6.96 -7.82 -23.24
C GLN A 87 -8.27 -7.50 -23.99
N ILE A 88 -8.59 -6.21 -24.20
CA ILE A 88 -9.79 -5.81 -24.93
C ILE A 88 -9.63 -6.16 -26.42
N LYS A 89 -10.32 -7.23 -26.86
CA LYS A 89 -10.42 -7.56 -28.28
C LYS A 89 -11.12 -6.43 -29.03
N ILE A 90 -10.43 -5.86 -30.01
CA ILE A 90 -11.06 -5.00 -31.01
C ILE A 90 -11.86 -5.96 -31.90
N LYS A 91 -13.20 -5.92 -31.83
CA LYS A 91 -14.03 -6.54 -32.87
C LYS A 91 -13.69 -5.80 -34.16
N LYS A 92 -13.08 -6.49 -35.11
CA LYS A 92 -12.93 -6.03 -36.49
C LYS A 92 -14.30 -5.91 -37.14
#